data_AF-A0A930PD80-F1
#
_entry.id   AF-A0A930PD80-F1
#
_cell.length_a   1.000
_cell.length_b   1.000
_cell.length_c   1.000
_cell.angle_alpha   90.00
_cell.angle_beta   90.00
_cell.angle_gamma   90.00
#
_symmetry.space_group_name_H-M   'P 1'
#
loop_
_entity.id
_entity.type
_entity.pdbx_description
1 polymer ?
#
loop_
_entity_poly.entity_id
_entity_poly.type
_entity_poly.pdbx_seq_one_letter_code
_entity_poly.pdbx_strand_id
1 'polypeptide(L)'
;MAYQYNKSNSQSSSDKAVEAFAAMIISRLEEVKASEWKKGWIGGNGYQGMPQNMNGRTYSGTNSLFLFMHTAMNNYAAPIYLTFLQKEKEGLRLNKGAKAMPVVYWD
;
A
#
# COMPACT_ATOMS: atom_id res chain seq x y z
N MET A 1 20.50 8.38 -21.87
CA MET A 1 19.76 9.42 -21.12
C MET A 1 19.64 8.95 -19.68
N ALA A 2 20.51 9.43 -18.78
CA ALA A 2 20.38 9.15 -17.35
C ALA A 2 19.35 10.13 -16.76
N TYR A 3 18.33 9.63 -16.08
CA TYR A 3 17.42 10.47 -15.31
C TYR A 3 18.21 11.16 -14.20
N GLN A 4 18.41 12.47 -14.32
CA GLN A 4 18.98 13.27 -13.24
C GLN A 4 17.91 13.47 -12.17
N TYR A 5 18.07 12.81 -11.02
CA TYR A 5 17.25 13.03 -9.82
C TYR A 5 17.65 14.37 -9.19
N ASN A 6 16.88 15.42 -9.50
CA ASN A 6 17.01 16.72 -8.87
C ASN A 6 16.21 16.74 -7.56
N LYS A 7 16.91 16.63 -6.43
CA LYS A 7 16.31 16.70 -5.09
C LYS A 7 15.99 18.16 -4.77
N SER A 8 14.80 18.63 -5.17
CA SER A 8 14.25 19.89 -4.65
C SER A 8 13.96 19.73 -3.15
N ASN A 9 14.17 20.79 -2.35
CA ASN A 9 14.02 20.73 -0.88
C ASN A 9 12.55 20.60 -0.41
N SER A 10 11.57 20.57 -1.32
CA SER A 10 10.17 20.22 -1.03
C SER A 10 9.66 19.14 -1.99
N GLN A 11 9.64 17.90 -1.51
CA GLN A 11 9.15 16.76 -2.26
C GLN A 11 7.61 16.79 -2.36
N SER A 12 7.08 16.65 -3.58
CA SER A 12 5.64 16.66 -3.83
C SER A 12 4.96 15.44 -3.22
N SER A 13 3.63 15.49 -3.03
CA SER A 13 2.85 14.33 -2.54
C SER A 13 2.95 13.13 -3.48
N SER A 14 3.00 13.38 -4.78
CA SER A 14 3.23 12.36 -5.81
C SER A 14 4.61 11.72 -5.68
N ASP A 15 5.67 12.50 -5.48
CA ASP A 15 7.01 11.94 -5.32
C ASP A 15 7.09 11.05 -4.08
N LYS A 16 6.45 11.44 -2.98
CA LYS A 16 6.37 10.61 -1.76
C LYS A 16 5.59 9.32 -2.00
N ALA A 17 4.53 9.37 -2.81
CA ALA A 17 3.78 8.17 -3.18
C ALA A 17 4.64 7.22 -4.02
N VAL A 18 5.36 7.74 -5.01
CA VAL A 18 6.28 6.96 -5.84
C VAL A 18 7.38 6.31 -5.00
N GLU A 19 7.99 7.06 -4.08
CA GLU A 19 9.01 6.50 -3.18
C GLU A 19 8.45 5.41 -2.27
N ALA A 20 7.25 5.59 -1.72
CA ALA A 20 6.59 4.56 -0.89
C ALA A 20 6.32 3.28 -1.70
N PHE A 21 5.85 3.42 -2.94
CA PHE A 21 5.60 2.29 -3.84
C PHE A 21 6.90 1.56 -4.21
N ALA A 22 7.94 2.31 -4.56
CA ALA A 22 9.25 1.74 -4.89
C ALA A 22 9.86 0.99 -3.70
N ALA A 23 9.85 1.59 -2.51
CA ALA A 23 10.34 0.96 -1.29
C ALA A 23 9.59 -0.36 -0.99
N MET A 24 8.27 -0.37 -1.20
CA MET A 24 7.46 -1.58 -1.00
C MET A 24 7.81 -2.69 -2.00
N ILE A 25 8.02 -2.35 -3.28
CA ILE A 25 8.44 -3.33 -4.29
C ILE A 25 9.83 -3.89 -3.96
N ILE A 26 10.79 -3.04 -3.60
CA ILE A 26 12.16 -3.46 -3.28
C ILE A 26 12.14 -4.42 -2.09
N SER A 27 11.49 -4.02 -0.99
CA SER A 27 11.37 -4.86 0.21
C SER A 27 10.75 -6.22 -0.12
N ARG A 28 9.72 -6.24 -0.98
CA ARG A 28 9.09 -7.49 -1.40
C ARG A 28 10.02 -8.38 -2.23
N LEU A 29 10.77 -7.81 -3.16
CA LEU A 29 11.72 -8.55 -3.99
C LEU A 29 12.89 -9.11 -3.17
N GLU A 30 13.36 -8.37 -2.17
CA GLU A 30 14.41 -8.81 -1.24
C GLU A 30 13.96 -10.03 -0.41
N GLU A 31 12.72 -10.05 0.09
CA GLU A 31 12.15 -11.21 0.78
C GLU A 31 12.11 -12.46 -0.10
N VAL A 32 11.70 -12.30 -1.37
CA VAL A 32 11.65 -13.40 -2.35
C VAL A 32 13.05 -13.95 -2.62
N LYS A 33 14.05 -13.06 -2.74
CA LYS A 33 15.44 -13.47 -2.99
C LYS A 33 16.09 -14.19 -1.80
N ALA A 34 15.74 -13.79 -0.58
CA ALA A 34 16.37 -14.29 0.64
C ALA A 34 15.81 -15.63 1.14
N SER A 35 14.74 -16.17 0.54
CA SER A 35 14.06 -17.37 1.03
C SER A 35 13.93 -18.45 -0.05
N GLU A 36 13.83 -19.72 0.35
CA GLU A 36 13.26 -20.78 -0.49
C GLU A 36 11.77 -20.48 -0.67
N TRP A 37 11.47 -19.52 -1.53
CA TRP A 37 10.18 -18.86 -1.59
C TRP A 37 9.04 -19.85 -1.93
N LYS A 38 8.16 -20.13 -0.94
CA LYS A 38 6.99 -21.02 -1.09
C LYS A 38 5.64 -20.30 -0.98
N LYS A 39 5.62 -18.98 -0.78
CA LYS A 39 4.40 -18.17 -0.66
C LYS A 39 3.98 -17.55 -2.01
N GLY A 40 2.73 -17.12 -2.14
CA GLY A 40 2.30 -16.37 -3.34
C GLY A 40 2.91 -14.96 -3.36
N TRP A 41 3.27 -14.44 -4.55
CA TRP A 41 3.80 -13.07 -4.71
C TRP A 41 2.86 -12.03 -4.12
N ILE A 42 1.57 -12.22 -4.37
CA ILE A 42 0.45 -11.37 -3.99
C ILE A 42 -0.64 -12.33 -3.50
N GLY A 43 -0.65 -12.61 -2.20
CA GLY A 43 -1.56 -13.57 -1.57
C GLY A 43 -1.16 -13.79 -0.11
N GLY A 44 -1.95 -13.24 0.81
CA GLY A 44 -1.82 -13.44 2.25
C GLY A 44 -2.86 -14.43 2.78
N ASN A 45 -2.65 -14.91 4.00
CA ASN A 45 -3.56 -15.85 4.69
C ASN A 45 -4.89 -15.22 5.17
N GLY A 46 -5.22 -14.00 4.72
CA GLY A 46 -6.39 -13.21 5.14
C GLY A 46 -7.62 -13.42 4.25
N TYR A 47 -8.72 -12.75 4.61
CA TYR A 47 -10.00 -12.75 3.88
C TYR A 47 -9.76 -12.54 2.38
N GLN A 48 -10.24 -13.46 1.54
CA GLN A 48 -10.00 -13.42 0.10
C GLN A 48 -10.93 -12.41 -0.56
N GLY A 49 -10.37 -11.30 -1.02
CA GLY A 49 -11.11 -10.25 -1.73
C GLY A 49 -10.18 -9.19 -2.31
N MET A 50 -10.67 -8.47 -3.32
CA MET A 50 -9.97 -7.31 -3.86
C MET A 50 -9.93 -6.19 -2.80
N PRO A 51 -8.88 -5.37 -2.76
CA PRO A 51 -8.86 -4.23 -1.87
C PRO A 51 -10.03 -3.31 -2.13
N GLN A 52 -10.66 -2.85 -1.07
CA GLN A 52 -11.87 -2.04 -1.13
C GLN A 52 -11.85 -0.94 -0.07
N ASN A 53 -12.61 0.11 -0.34
CA ASN A 53 -12.87 1.12 0.68
C ASN A 53 -13.90 0.61 1.70
N MET A 54 -14.12 1.37 2.77
CA MET A 54 -15.08 1.04 3.83
C MET A 54 -16.53 0.84 3.37
N ASN A 55 -16.89 1.38 2.19
CA ASN A 55 -18.23 1.24 1.62
C ASN A 55 -18.35 0.04 0.66
N GLY A 56 -17.31 -0.78 0.53
CA GLY A 56 -17.29 -1.96 -0.34
C GLY A 56 -16.94 -1.68 -1.81
N ARG A 57 -16.57 -0.45 -2.17
CA ARG A 57 -16.08 -0.16 -3.54
C ARG A 57 -14.65 -0.66 -3.69
N THR A 58 -14.43 -1.57 -4.62
CA THR A 58 -13.10 -2.06 -4.96
C THR A 58 -12.24 -0.96 -5.59
N TYR A 59 -10.95 -0.91 -5.24
CA TYR A 59 -9.98 -0.08 -5.93
C TYR A 59 -9.67 -0.63 -7.33
N SER A 60 -9.18 0.22 -8.22
CA SER A 60 -8.76 -0.14 -9.59
C SER A 60 -7.29 0.22 -9.88
N GLY A 61 -6.72 -0.39 -10.91
CA GLY A 61 -5.39 -0.07 -11.44
C GLY A 61 -4.26 -0.31 -10.43
N THR A 62 -3.30 0.63 -10.40
CA THR A 62 -2.13 0.57 -9.50
C THR A 62 -2.52 0.59 -8.03
N ASN A 63 -3.61 1.27 -7.66
CA ASN A 63 -4.10 1.26 -6.28
C ASN A 63 -4.48 -0.15 -5.84
N SER A 64 -5.17 -0.94 -6.68
CA SER A 64 -5.50 -2.34 -6.34
C SER A 64 -4.24 -3.13 -6.06
N LEU A 65 -3.24 -3.02 -6.94
CA LEU A 65 -1.99 -3.77 -6.82
C LEU A 65 -1.25 -3.43 -5.52
N PHE A 66 -1.05 -2.14 -5.23
CA PHE A 66 -0.29 -1.71 -4.07
C PHE A 66 -1.01 -1.98 -2.75
N LEU A 67 -2.33 -1.78 -2.68
CA LEU A 67 -3.10 -2.11 -1.48
C LEU A 67 -3.15 -3.62 -1.24
N PHE A 68 -3.21 -4.42 -2.31
CA PHE A 68 -3.18 -5.87 -2.17
C PHE A 68 -1.82 -6.37 -1.66
N MET A 69 -0.72 -5.86 -2.20
CA MET A 69 0.63 -6.12 -1.68
C MET A 69 0.79 -5.68 -0.23
N HIS A 70 0.36 -4.46 0.10
CA HIS A 70 0.46 -3.91 1.45
C HIS A 70 -0.32 -4.76 2.47
N THR A 71 -1.51 -5.25 2.10
CA THR A 71 -2.29 -6.18 2.94
C THR A 71 -1.52 -7.47 3.19
N ALA A 72 -0.94 -8.06 2.14
CA ALA A 72 -0.20 -9.31 2.24
C ALA A 72 1.09 -9.17 3.08
N MET A 73 1.88 -8.10 2.87
CA MET A 73 3.13 -7.86 3.59
C MET A 73 2.91 -7.64 5.10
N ASN A 74 1.82 -6.97 5.47
CA ASN A 74 1.49 -6.72 6.88
C ASN A 74 0.64 -7.83 7.52
N ASN A 75 0.28 -8.88 6.77
CA ASN A 75 -0.62 -9.96 7.21
C ASN A 75 -1.96 -9.44 7.78
N TYR A 76 -2.54 -8.40 7.17
CA TYR A 76 -3.84 -7.90 7.60
C TYR A 76 -4.95 -8.91 7.30
N ALA A 77 -5.90 -9.01 8.22
CA ALA A 77 -7.00 -9.96 8.11
C ALA A 77 -7.95 -9.62 6.94
N ALA A 78 -8.15 -8.33 6.61
CA ALA A 78 -9.02 -7.89 5.53
C ALA A 78 -8.37 -6.74 4.74
N PRO A 79 -8.53 -6.70 3.40
CA PRO A 79 -7.97 -5.65 2.55
C PRO A 79 -8.90 -4.42 2.49
N ILE A 80 -9.35 -3.93 3.65
CA ILE A 80 -10.25 -2.77 3.77
C ILE A 80 -9.44 -1.54 4.16
N TYR A 81 -9.60 -0.47 3.39
CA TYR A 81 -8.89 0.80 3.60
C TYR A 81 -9.87 1.94 3.84
N LEU A 82 -9.48 2.88 4.69
CA LEU A 82 -10.23 4.08 5.01
C LEU A 82 -9.28 5.25 5.25
N THR A 83 -9.79 6.47 5.07
CA THR A 83 -9.04 7.69 5.38
C THR A 83 -9.08 7.98 6.88
N PHE A 84 -8.15 8.82 7.35
CA PHE A 84 -8.11 9.23 8.75
C PHE A 84 -9.42 9.89 9.20
N LEU A 85 -10.02 10.75 8.36
CA LEU A 85 -11.29 11.41 8.70
C LEU A 85 -12.47 10.43 8.73
N GLN A 86 -12.50 9.42 7.86
CA GLN A 86 -13.49 8.35 7.92
C GLN A 86 -13.35 7.57 9.24
N LYS A 87 -12.12 7.27 9.65
CA LYS A 87 -11.84 6.61 10.92
C LYS A 87 -12.38 7.41 12.12
N GLU A 88 -12.19 8.72 12.15
CA GLU A 88 -12.75 9.59 13.21
C GLU A 88 -14.27 9.58 13.20
N LYS A 89 -14.89 9.67 12.02
CA LYS A 89 -16.35 9.65 11.87
C LYS A 89 -16.98 8.36 12.40
N GLU A 90 -16.34 7.23 12.17
CA GLU A 90 -16.81 5.92 12.65
C GLU A 90 -16.39 5.61 14.10
N GLY A 91 -15.70 6.52 14.79
CA GLY A 91 -15.25 6.32 16.17
C GLY A 91 -14.19 5.22 16.32
N LEU A 92 -13.49 4.86 15.25
CA LEU A 92 -12.46 3.81 15.26
C LEU A 92 -11.15 4.33 15.89
N ARG A 93 -10.28 3.44 16.35
CA ARG A 93 -8.95 3.81 16.88
C ARG A 93 -7.86 3.12 16.07
N LEU A 94 -6.81 3.87 15.74
CA LEU A 94 -5.64 3.31 15.06
C LEU A 94 -4.64 2.78 16.10
N ASN A 95 -3.98 1.68 15.76
CA ASN A 95 -2.84 1.19 16.53
C ASN A 95 -1.70 2.23 16.51
N LYS A 96 -1.02 2.41 17.65
CA LYS A 96 0.10 3.33 17.74
C LYS A 96 1.19 2.93 16.74
N GLY A 97 1.65 3.89 15.94
CA GLY A 97 2.67 3.65 14.91
C GLY A 97 2.14 3.13 13.57
N ALA A 98 0.82 2.96 13.41
CA ALA A 98 0.21 2.64 12.12
C ALA A 98 0.56 3.71 11.08
N LYS A 99 1.00 3.28 9.89
CA LYS A 99 1.37 4.15 8.77
C LYS A 99 0.29 4.09 7.68
N ALA A 100 0.03 5.23 7.04
CA ALA A 100 -0.89 5.29 5.92
C ALA A 100 -0.22 4.80 4.63
N MET A 101 -1.03 4.23 3.72
CA MET A 101 -0.62 3.88 2.37
C MET A 101 -1.16 4.92 1.38
N PRO A 102 -0.34 5.47 0.47
CA PRO A 102 -0.82 6.38 -0.57
C PRO A 102 -1.81 5.70 -1.51
N VAL A 103 -2.84 6.45 -1.91
CA VAL A 103 -3.79 6.10 -2.98
C VAL A 103 -3.75 7.25 -3.98
N VAL A 104 -3.50 6.94 -5.25
CA VAL A 104 -3.32 7.94 -6.31
C VAL A 104 -4.61 8.08 -7.12
N TYR A 105 -4.99 9.32 -7.41
CA TYR A 105 -6.03 9.66 -8.36
C TYR A 105 -5.40 10.43 -9.52
N TRP A 106 -5.96 10.27 -10.70
CA TRP A 106 -5.63 11.01 -11.90
C TRP A 106 -6.93 11.61 -12.43
N ASP A 107 -6.87 12.85 -12.89
CA ASP A 107 -7.95 13.53 -13.58
C ASP A 107 -7.96 13.17 -15.07
#